data_AF-A0AB33IBN1-F1
#
_entry.id   AF-A0AB33IBN1-F1
#
_cell.length_a   1.000
_cell.length_b   1.000
_cell.length_c   1.000
_cell.angle_alpha   90.00
_cell.angle_beta   90.00
_cell.angle_gamma   90.00
#
_symmetry.space_group_name_H-M   'P 1'
#
loop_
_entity.id
_entity.type
_entity.pdbx_description
1 polymer ?
#
loop_
_entity_poly.entity_id
_entity_poly.type
_entity_poly.pdbx_seq_one_letter_code
_entity_poly.pdbx_strand_id
1 'polypeptide(L)'
;MILDAIRKRWPWVKHLFADGAYDRLQLMDKATFLDFTVEIIRRSETAKGFEILPRRWVVERTFGWIIRWRRLVKDYEQRIDVAEAMIHIAMGSLMLRRNAHP
;
A
#
# COMPACT_ATOMS: atom_id res chain seq x y z
N MET A 1 -6.58 -11.99 10.02
CA MET A 1 -7.03 -10.76 9.34
C MET A 1 -5.79 -9.94 8.94
N ILE A 2 -5.84 -9.03 7.96
CA ILE A 2 -4.64 -8.35 7.44
C ILE A 2 -3.87 -7.54 8.51
N LEU A 3 -4.58 -6.91 9.46
CA LEU A 3 -3.96 -6.14 10.55
C LEU A 3 -3.11 -7.00 11.48
N ASP A 4 -3.51 -8.25 11.73
CA ASP A 4 -2.75 -9.20 12.56
C ASP A 4 -1.41 -9.55 11.89
N ALA A 5 -1.45 -9.75 10.56
CA ALA A 5 -0.26 -10.06 9.78
C ALA A 5 0.71 -8.87 9.73
N ILE A 6 0.19 -7.64 9.56
CA ILE A 6 0.99 -6.42 9.61
C ILE A 6 1.67 -6.27 10.96
N ARG A 7 0.93 -6.41 12.08
CA ARG A 7 1.51 -6.29 13.42
C ARG A 7 2.59 -7.35 13.69
N LYS A 8 2.37 -8.59 13.21
CA LYS A 8 3.36 -9.67 13.34
C LYS A 8 4.63 -9.41 12.53
N ARG A 9 4.50 -8.86 11.32
CA ARG A 9 5.63 -8.68 10.40
C ARG A 9 6.39 -7.37 10.64
N TRP A 10 5.68 -6.31 10.99
CA TRP A 10 6.22 -4.96 11.18
C TRP A 10 5.66 -4.35 12.46
N PRO A 11 6.17 -4.75 13.64
CA PRO A 11 5.64 -4.33 14.93
C PRO A 11 5.78 -2.82 15.19
N TRP A 12 6.65 -2.12 14.46
CA TRP A 12 6.86 -0.68 14.55
C TRP A 12 5.88 0.16 13.71
N VAL A 13 5.09 -0.45 12.82
CA VAL A 13 4.09 0.29 12.04
C VAL A 13 2.96 0.69 12.99
N LYS A 14 2.64 1.99 13.01
CA LYS A 14 1.58 2.56 13.86
C LYS A 14 0.51 3.30 13.08
N HIS A 15 0.84 3.87 11.92
CA HIS A 15 -0.09 4.71 11.16
C HIS A 15 -0.54 4.00 9.89
N LEU A 16 -1.85 3.93 9.68
CA LEU A 16 -2.48 3.31 8.51
C LEU A 16 -3.37 4.35 7.82
N PHE A 17 -3.25 4.46 6.50
CA PHE A 17 -4.18 5.25 5.69
C PHE A 17 -5.23 4.32 5.10
N ALA A 18 -6.48 4.76 5.13
CA ALA A 18 -7.60 4.03 4.56
C ALA A 18 -8.50 4.97 3.74
N ASP A 19 -9.12 4.48 2.68
CA ASP A 19 -10.16 5.25 1.99
C ASP A 19 -11.51 5.14 2.73
N GLY A 20 -12.49 5.96 2.30
CA GLY A 20 -13.81 6.01 2.93
C GLY A 20 -14.60 4.70 2.88
N ALA A 21 -14.29 3.75 1.98
CA ALA A 21 -14.97 2.45 1.93
C ALA A 21 -14.53 1.50 3.05
N TYR A 22 -13.40 1.79 3.71
CA TYR A 22 -12.89 1.02 4.85
C TYR A 22 -13.38 1.54 6.20
N ASP A 23 -14.30 2.49 6.21
CA ASP A 23 -14.99 2.99 7.41
C ASP A 23 -16.02 1.97 7.93
N ARG A 24 -15.54 0.79 8.35
CA ARG A 24 -16.36 -0.24 9.00
C ARG A 24 -15.91 -0.40 10.45
N LEU A 25 -16.88 -0.40 11.37
CA LEU A 25 -16.67 -0.55 12.82
C LEU A 25 -15.70 -1.69 13.15
N GLN A 26 -15.90 -2.88 12.57
CA GLN A 26 -15.03 -4.03 12.84
C GLN A 26 -13.55 -3.82 12.49
N LEU A 27 -13.24 -3.07 11.43
CA LEU A 27 -11.85 -2.78 11.06
C LEU A 27 -11.26 -1.74 12.00
N MET A 28 -12.02 -0.71 12.36
CA MET A 28 -11.61 0.36 13.26
C MET A 28 -11.39 -0.15 14.69
N ASP A 29 -12.31 -0.98 15.19
CA ASP A 29 -12.23 -1.58 16.53
C ASP A 29 -10.97 -2.43 16.65
N LYS A 30 -10.69 -3.25 15.62
CA LYS A 30 -9.53 -4.13 15.63
C LYS A 30 -8.22 -3.39 15.36
N ALA A 31 -8.23 -2.32 14.56
CA ALA A 31 -7.07 -1.45 14.41
C ALA A 31 -6.73 -0.75 15.73
N THR A 32 -7.74 -0.25 16.43
CA THR A 32 -7.60 0.35 17.76
C THR A 32 -7.06 -0.67 18.76
N PHE A 33 -7.62 -1.89 18.79
CA PHE A 33 -7.14 -2.97 19.65
C PHE A 33 -5.66 -3.31 19.41
N LEU A 34 -5.21 -3.21 18.16
CA LEU A 34 -3.83 -3.49 17.78
C LEU A 34 -2.91 -2.27 17.86
N ASP A 35 -3.30 -1.15 18.46
CA ASP A 35 -2.51 0.10 18.57
C ASP A 35 -2.10 0.68 17.20
N PHE A 36 -3.03 0.66 16.24
CA PHE A 36 -2.90 1.40 14.99
C PHE A 36 -3.74 2.68 15.01
N THR A 37 -3.13 3.79 14.60
CA THR A 37 -3.84 5.01 14.19
C THR A 37 -4.30 4.86 12.76
N VAL A 38 -5.61 4.81 12.53
CA VAL A 38 -6.19 4.75 11.18
C VAL A 38 -6.69 6.13 10.77
N GLU A 39 -6.09 6.67 9.71
CA GLU A 39 -6.52 7.92 9.10
C GLU A 39 -7.36 7.62 7.86
N ILE A 40 -8.65 7.96 7.93
CA ILE A 40 -9.59 7.77 6.83
C ILE A 40 -9.55 9.01 5.94
N ILE A 41 -9.03 8.85 4.72
CA ILE A 41 -9.00 9.92 3.73
C ILE A 41 -10.35 9.93 3.02
N ARG A 42 -11.20 10.87 3.40
CA ARG A 42 -12.48 11.15 2.74
C ARG A 42 -12.39 12.39 1.86
N ARG A 43 -13.23 12.41 0.84
CA ARG A 43 -13.50 13.62 0.07
C ARG A 43 -14.38 14.55 0.90
N SER A 44 -14.18 15.86 0.78
CA SER A 44 -15.10 16.82 1.40
C SER A 44 -16.48 16.73 0.72
N GLU A 45 -17.55 16.63 1.51
CA GLU A 45 -18.93 16.58 1.00
C GLU A 45 -19.32 17.88 0.26
N THR A 46 -18.67 18.99 0.61
CA THR A 46 -18.87 20.30 -0.02
C THR A 46 -18.01 20.53 -1.27
N ALA A 47 -17.07 19.63 -1.58
CA ALA A 47 -16.17 19.82 -2.72
C ALA A 47 -16.92 19.70 -4.05
N LYS A 48 -17.02 20.81 -4.80
CA LYS A 48 -17.52 20.83 -6.18
C LYS A 48 -16.38 20.53 -7.15
N GLY A 49 -16.59 19.56 -8.05
CA GLY A 49 -15.59 19.19 -9.07
C GLY A 49 -14.57 18.14 -8.62
N PHE A 50 -13.35 18.17 -9.17
CA PHE A 50 -12.28 17.25 -8.80
C PHE A 50 -11.45 17.82 -7.64
N GLU A 51 -11.31 17.06 -6.57
CA GLU A 51 -10.50 17.40 -5.40
C GLU A 51 -9.32 16.41 -5.29
N ILE A 52 -8.10 16.93 -5.13
CA ILE A 52 -6.91 16.12 -4.92
C ILE A 52 -6.94 15.61 -3.48
N LEU A 53 -7.13 14.30 -3.30
CA LEU A 53 -7.02 13.68 -1.99
C LEU A 53 -5.56 13.33 -1.68
N PRO A 54 -5.07 13.65 -0.46
CA PRO A 54 -3.72 13.28 -0.05
C PRO A 54 -3.57 11.75 -0.08
N ARG A 55 -2.39 11.26 -0.49
CA ARG A 55 -2.01 9.82 -0.46
C ARG A 55 -2.92 8.84 -1.23
N ARG A 56 -3.96 9.31 -1.95
CA ARG A 56 -4.92 8.46 -2.69
C ARG A 56 -4.27 7.52 -3.71
N TRP A 57 -3.25 8.00 -4.42
CA TRP A 57 -2.61 7.28 -5.52
C TRP A 57 -1.35 6.49 -5.12
N VAL A 58 -1.07 6.33 -3.83
CA VAL A 58 0.20 5.70 -3.39
C VAL A 58 0.27 4.24 -3.79
N VAL A 59 -0.85 3.52 -3.70
CA VAL A 59 -0.93 2.09 -4.03
C VAL A 59 -0.78 1.88 -5.54
N GLU A 60 -1.56 2.60 -6.34
CA GLU A 60 -1.54 2.55 -7.80
C GLU A 60 -0.19 3.00 -8.35
N ARG A 61 0.44 4.00 -7.73
CA ARG A 61 1.80 4.43 -8.10
C ARG A 61 2.83 3.32 -7.86
N THR A 62 2.67 2.56 -6.76
CA THR A 62 3.52 1.40 -6.48
C THR A 62 3.35 0.34 -7.56
N PHE A 63 2.11 0.03 -7.96
CA PHE A 63 1.86 -0.84 -9.10
C PHE A 63 2.42 -0.29 -10.41
N GLY A 64 2.33 1.03 -10.63
CA GLY A 64 2.93 1.69 -11.79
C GLY A 64 4.46 1.54 -11.85
N TRP A 65 5.15 1.47 -10.71
CA TRP A 65 6.58 1.15 -10.68
C TRP A 65 6.85 -0.32 -10.96
N ILE A 66 6.04 -1.22 -10.40
CA ILE A 66 6.14 -2.66 -10.61
C ILE A 66 5.93 -3.01 -12.09
N ILE A 67 4.91 -2.45 -12.74
CA ILE A 67 4.57 -2.70 -14.15
C ILE A 67 5.67 -2.23 -15.12
N ARG A 68 6.56 -1.31 -14.71
CA ARG A 68 7.73 -0.94 -15.54
C ARG A 68 8.72 -2.10 -15.71
N TRP A 69 8.65 -3.11 -14.85
CA TRP A 69 9.42 -4.34 -15.01
C TRP A 69 8.67 -5.30 -15.93
N ARG A 70 9.23 -5.56 -17.12
CA ARG A 70 8.58 -6.36 -18.17
C ARG A 70 8.03 -7.71 -17.67
N ARG A 71 8.74 -8.38 -16.74
CA ARG A 71 8.35 -9.67 -16.15
C ARG A 71 7.15 -9.59 -15.18
N LEU A 72 6.76 -8.40 -14.75
CA LEU A 72 5.66 -8.16 -13.80
C LEU A 72 4.43 -7.50 -14.46
N VAL A 73 4.47 -7.24 -15.77
CA VAL A 73 3.32 -6.69 -16.53
C VAL A 73 2.19 -7.71 -16.64
N LYS A 74 2.54 -8.99 -16.75
CA LYS A 74 1.62 -10.12 -16.77
C LYS A 74 2.22 -11.23 -15.91
N ASP A 75 1.40 -12.20 -15.54
CA ASP A 75 1.89 -13.39 -14.87
C ASP A 75 2.65 -14.28 -15.87
N TYR A 76 3.97 -14.13 -15.87
CA TYR A 76 4.88 -14.92 -16.71
C TYR A 76 5.49 -16.09 -15.94
N GLU A 77 5.49 -16.03 -14.61
CA GLU A 77 6.23 -16.98 -13.79
C GLU A 77 5.32 -18.15 -13.42
N GLN A 78 5.77 -19.38 -13.70
CA GLN A 78 4.98 -20.56 -13.37
C GLN A 78 4.93 -20.85 -11.86
N ARG A 79 5.90 -20.33 -11.10
CA ARG A 79 6.03 -20.56 -9.66
C ARG A 79 5.83 -19.27 -8.89
N ILE A 80 5.03 -19.35 -7.84
CA ILE A 80 4.65 -18.22 -6.99
C ILE A 80 5.88 -17.62 -6.28
N ASP A 81 6.83 -18.44 -5.85
CA ASP A 81 8.06 -17.98 -5.19
C ASP A 81 8.95 -17.16 -6.14
N VAL A 82 8.97 -17.51 -7.42
CA VAL A 82 9.69 -16.74 -8.44
C VAL A 82 8.99 -15.41 -8.71
N ALA A 83 7.66 -15.40 -8.81
CA ALA A 83 6.88 -14.16 -8.94
C ALA A 83 7.12 -13.21 -7.74
N GLU A 84 7.09 -13.74 -6.52
CA GLU A 84 7.37 -13.00 -5.29
C GLU A 84 8.79 -12.43 -5.29
N ALA A 85 9.80 -13.25 -5.63
CA ALA A 85 11.18 -12.79 -5.73
C ALA A 85 11.34 -11.66 -6.76
N MET A 86 10.64 -11.73 -7.89
CA MET A 86 10.67 -10.69 -8.92
C MET A 86 10.09 -9.36 -8.41
N ILE A 87 9.01 -9.39 -7.61
CA ILE A 87 8.45 -8.19 -6.96
C ILE A 87 9.49 -7.57 -6.01
N HIS A 88 10.17 -8.39 -5.20
CA HIS A 88 11.21 -7.91 -4.29
C HIS A 88 12.40 -7.28 -5.04
N ILE A 89 12.88 -7.90 -6.11
CA ILE A 89 13.95 -7.36 -6.96
C ILE A 89 13.54 -6.02 -7.56
N ALA A 90 12.31 -5.92 -8.08
CA ALA A 90 11.80 -4.69 -8.68
C ALA A 90 11.76 -3.53 -7.69
N MET A 91 11.23 -3.77 -6.49
CA MET A 91 11.13 -2.76 -5.43
C MET A 91 12.50 -2.40 -4.84
N GLY A 92 13.39 -3.39 -4.63
CA GLY A 92 14.75 -3.16 -4.15
C GLY A 92 15.56 -2.31 -5.13
N SER A 93 15.47 -2.60 -6.43
CA SER A 93 16.13 -1.83 -7.48
C SER A 93 15.61 -0.39 -7.57
N LEU A 94 14.30 -0.18 -7.35
CA LEU A 94 13.71 1.16 -7.29
C LEU A 94 14.26 1.94 -6.09
N MET A 95 14.32 1.33 -4.91
CA MET A 95 14.87 1.95 -3.70
C MET A 95 16.34 2.32 -3.88
N LEU A 96 17.15 1.41 -4.42
CA LEU A 96 18.56 1.66 -4.74
C LEU A 96 18.73 2.86 -5.66
N ARG A 97 17.93 2.95 -6.73
CA ARG A 97 18.00 4.08 -7.67
C ARG A 97 17.70 5.41 -6.99
N ARG A 98 16.72 5.46 -6.08
CA ARG A 98 16.37 6.67 -5.34
C ARG A 98 17.42 7.08 -4.32
N ASN A 99 18.07 6.11 -3.69
CA ASN A 99 19.08 6.39 -2.68
C ASN A 99 20.43 6.77 -3.31
N ALA A 100 20.78 6.14 -4.43
CA ALA A 100 22.05 6.40 -5.14
C ALA A 100 22.00 7.66 -6.03
N HIS A 101 20.80 8.05 -6.49
CA HIS A 101 20.56 9.24 -7.28
C HIS A 101 19.39 10.04 -6.69
N PRO A 102 19.62 10.74 -5.57
CA PRO A 102 18.58 11.52 -4.90
C PRO A 102 18.07 12.69 -5.75
#